data_AF-A0A9D7IZI7-F1
#
_entry.id   AF-A0A9D7IZI7-F1
#
_cell.length_a   1.000
_cell.length_b   1.000
_cell.length_c   1.000
_cell.angle_alpha   90.00
_cell.angle_beta   90.00
_cell.angle_gamma   90.00
#
_symmetry.space_group_name_H-M   'P 1'
#
loop_
_entity.id
_entity.type
_entity.pdbx_description
1 polymer ?
#
loop_
_entity_poly.entity_id
_entity_poly.type
_entity_poly.pdbx_seq_one_letter_code
_entity_poly.pdbx_strand_id
1 'polypeptide(L)'
;MIRERKTDYRGDRIDLVEYIRKYRENFVLKPNDDYGGHGIFFGGNLNQAEWDDRLVKALEGSYVVQEKLELKMEEFPIFNEKEWSLQPMFVDTNPFIFRGEVDGAMVRLSDSPVVNVSSGGGETGFFVLED
;
A
#
# COMPACT_ATOMS: atom_id res chain seq x y z
N MET A 1 7.69 13.84 -4.36
CA MET A 1 7.39 14.29 -2.99
C MET A 1 6.23 15.26 -3.00
N ILE A 2 5.39 15.23 -1.98
CA ILE A 2 4.26 16.16 -1.79
C ILE A 2 4.81 17.56 -1.53
N ARG A 3 4.30 18.56 -2.26
CA ARG A 3 4.61 19.99 -2.12
C ARG A 3 3.43 20.81 -2.62
N GLU A 4 3.33 22.06 -2.21
CA GLU A 4 2.41 23.02 -2.81
C GLU A 4 2.80 23.26 -4.27
N ARG A 5 1.99 22.76 -5.20
CA ARG A 5 2.22 22.89 -6.64
C ARG A 5 0.96 22.55 -7.42
N LYS A 6 0.92 23.06 -8.65
CA LYS A 6 0.04 22.49 -9.68
C LYS A 6 0.71 21.29 -10.35
N THR A 7 -0.07 20.25 -10.66
CA THR A 7 0.41 19.04 -11.34
C THR A 7 -0.68 18.49 -12.25
N ASP A 8 -0.30 17.62 -13.19
CA ASP A 8 -1.26 16.90 -14.02
C ASP A 8 -1.70 15.61 -13.32
N TYR A 9 -3.00 15.34 -13.33
CA TYR A 9 -3.60 14.11 -12.81
C TYR A 9 -4.81 13.75 -13.67
N ARG A 10 -4.82 12.54 -14.25
CA ARG A 10 -5.88 12.04 -15.14
C ARG A 10 -6.24 12.99 -16.31
N GLY A 11 -5.25 13.73 -16.82
CA GLY A 11 -5.43 14.67 -17.92
C GLY A 11 -5.82 16.10 -17.50
N ASP A 12 -6.10 16.33 -16.22
CA ASP A 12 -6.44 17.64 -15.68
C ASP A 12 -5.28 18.26 -14.90
N ARG A 13 -5.18 19.59 -14.97
CA ARG A 13 -4.23 20.34 -14.15
C ARG A 13 -4.86 20.72 -12.82
N ILE A 14 -4.37 20.12 -11.74
CA ILE A 14 -4.90 20.27 -10.37
C ILE A 14 -3.92 21.05 -9.49
N ASP A 15 -4.43 21.69 -8.43
CA ASP A 15 -3.60 22.01 -7.25
C ASP A 15 -3.47 20.76 -6.40
N LEU A 16 -2.24 20.25 -6.23
CA LEU A 16 -2.02 18.94 -5.61
C LEU A 16 -2.57 18.89 -4.17
N VAL A 17 -2.27 19.91 -3.36
CA VAL A 17 -2.58 19.91 -1.92
C VAL A 17 -4.07 20.09 -1.70
N GLU A 18 -4.70 21.04 -2.41
CA GLU A 18 -6.15 21.23 -2.34
C GLU A 18 -6.91 20.00 -2.84
N TYR A 19 -6.43 19.36 -3.91
CA TYR A 19 -7.09 18.21 -4.50
C TYR A 19 -7.06 16.99 -3.58
N ILE A 20 -5.88 16.62 -3.05
CA ILE A 20 -5.75 15.46 -2.17
C ILE A 20 -6.38 15.72 -0.78
N ARG A 21 -6.50 16.99 -0.37
CA ARG A 21 -7.29 17.38 0.81
C ARG A 21 -8.78 17.11 0.59
N LYS A 22 -9.32 17.57 -0.54
CA LYS A 22 -10.76 17.46 -0.87
C LYS A 22 -11.18 16.01 -1.13
N TYR A 23 -10.33 15.23 -1.78
CA TYR A 23 -10.63 13.85 -2.20
C TYR A 23 -9.85 12.81 -1.40
N ARG A 24 -9.62 13.06 -0.10
CA ARG A 24 -8.76 12.24 0.79
C ARG A 24 -9.01 10.73 0.70
N GLU A 25 -10.26 10.32 0.50
CA GLU A 25 -10.67 8.91 0.49
C GLU A 25 -10.02 8.10 -0.64
N ASN A 26 -9.58 8.78 -1.69
CA ASN A 26 -8.93 8.21 -2.86
C ASN A 26 -7.40 8.17 -2.75
N PHE A 27 -6.81 8.59 -1.63
CA PHE A 27 -5.36 8.78 -1.54
C PHE A 27 -4.76 8.16 -0.29
N VAL A 28 -3.47 7.82 -0.42
CA VAL A 28 -2.62 7.31 0.66
C VAL A 28 -1.36 8.18 0.74
N LEU A 29 -1.01 8.65 1.93
CA LEU A 29 0.27 9.28 2.21
C LEU A 29 1.27 8.20 2.63
N LYS A 30 2.47 8.21 2.03
CA LYS A 30 3.55 7.28 2.38
C LYS A 30 4.87 8.03 2.54
N PRO A 31 5.66 7.75 3.59
CA PRO A 31 7.04 8.25 3.67
C PRO A 31 7.87 7.74 2.48
N ASN A 32 8.88 8.49 2.03
CA ASN A 32 9.74 8.04 0.93
C ASN A 32 10.74 6.95 1.32
N ASP A 33 11.33 7.05 2.52
CA ASP A 33 12.49 6.25 2.92
C ASP A 33 12.23 5.39 4.18
N ASP A 34 10.96 5.11 4.48
CA ASP A 34 10.59 4.27 5.64
C ASP A 34 10.18 2.86 5.21
N TYR A 35 10.33 1.89 6.11
CA TYR A 35 10.02 0.48 5.89
C TYR A 35 9.03 -0.04 6.95
N GLY A 36 8.43 -1.21 6.70
CA GLY A 36 7.53 -1.84 7.67
C GLY A 36 6.15 -1.20 7.80
N GLY A 37 5.75 -0.31 6.88
CA GLY A 37 4.41 0.27 6.85
C GLY A 37 4.15 1.39 7.86
N HIS A 38 5.17 1.83 8.59
CA HIS A 38 5.09 2.98 9.49
C HIS A 38 4.85 4.27 8.69
N GLY A 39 4.10 5.20 9.29
CA GLY A 39 3.78 6.49 8.67
C GLY A 39 2.85 6.43 7.45
N ILE A 40 2.29 5.28 7.11
CA ILE A 40 1.30 5.18 6.02
C ILE A 40 -0.07 5.65 6.54
N PHE A 41 -0.67 6.61 5.83
CA PHE A 41 -1.98 7.15 6.17
C PHE A 41 -2.96 6.96 5.02
N PHE A 42 -3.98 6.14 5.25
CA PHE A 42 -5.09 5.95 4.31
C PHE A 42 -6.12 7.04 4.55
N GLY A 43 -6.34 7.92 3.57
CA GLY A 43 -7.25 9.04 3.78
C GLY A 43 -8.70 8.63 4.04
N GLY A 44 -9.13 7.48 3.50
CA GLY A 44 -10.45 6.90 3.79
C GLY A 44 -10.65 6.44 5.24
N ASN A 45 -9.57 6.18 5.98
CA ASN A 45 -9.64 5.72 7.37
C ASN A 45 -9.51 6.86 8.39
N LEU A 46 -9.30 8.09 7.92
CA LEU A 46 -9.12 9.28 8.74
C LEU A 46 -10.26 10.26 8.48
N ASN A 47 -10.71 10.96 9.52
CA ASN A 47 -11.59 12.10 9.32
C ASN A 47 -10.82 13.29 8.71
N GLN A 48 -11.53 14.35 8.32
CA GLN A 48 -10.92 15.50 7.63
C GLN A 48 -9.83 16.19 8.47
N ALA A 49 -10.08 16.41 9.76
CA ALA A 49 -9.13 17.08 10.64
C ALA A 49 -7.86 16.24 10.83
N GLU A 50 -8.02 14.93 11.03
CA GLU A 50 -6.89 14.00 11.12
C GLU A 50 -6.07 14.00 9.82
N TRP A 51 -6.74 13.98 8.66
CA TRP A 51 -6.08 14.03 7.36
C TRP A 51 -5.30 15.34 7.16
N ASP A 52 -5.89 16.48 7.52
CA ASP A 52 -5.24 17.78 7.43
C ASP A 52 -3.98 17.84 8.32
N ASP A 53 -4.05 17.33 9.55
CA ASP A 53 -2.89 17.21 10.43
C ASP A 53 -1.79 16.31 9.84
N ARG A 54 -2.15 15.19 9.20
CA ARG A 54 -1.17 14.32 8.53
C ARG A 54 -0.58 14.97 7.28
N LEU A 55 -1.37 15.74 6.54
CA LEU A 55 -0.94 16.44 5.35
C LEU A 55 0.07 17.54 5.69
N VAL A 56 -0.13 18.27 6.80
CA VAL A 56 0.88 19.23 7.31
C VAL A 56 2.19 18.53 7.60
N LYS A 57 2.18 17.42 8.36
CA LYS A 57 3.39 16.64 8.65
C LYS A 57 4.05 16.11 7.37
N ALA A 58 3.25 15.69 6.39
CA ALA A 58 3.74 15.18 5.12
C ALA A 58 4.39 16.25 4.24
N LEU A 59 3.93 17.51 4.34
CA LEU A 59 4.52 18.68 3.65
C LEU A 59 5.84 19.13 4.28
N GLU A 60 5.97 18.98 5.60
CA GLU A 60 7.22 19.26 6.33
C GLU A 60 8.26 18.14 6.17
N GLY A 61 7.80 16.92 5.92
CA GLY A 61 8.61 15.72 5.78
C GLY A 61 8.85 15.25 4.34
N SER A 62 9.41 14.04 4.23
CA SER A 62 9.66 13.37 2.95
C SER A 62 8.56 12.35 2.66
N TYR A 63 7.46 12.79 2.04
CA TYR A 63 6.31 11.95 1.70
C TYR A 63 5.99 11.97 0.21
N VAL A 64 5.34 10.90 -0.26
CA VAL A 64 4.58 10.83 -1.51
C VAL A 64 3.10 10.65 -1.21
N VAL A 65 2.28 11.10 -2.15
CA VAL A 65 0.86 10.76 -2.22
C VAL A 65 0.65 9.80 -3.37
N GLN A 66 -0.10 8.74 -3.11
CA GLN A 66 -0.44 7.72 -4.10
C GLN A 66 -1.95 7.57 -4.15
N GLU A 67 -2.51 7.39 -5.35
CA GLU A 67 -3.90 6.98 -5.50
C GLU A 67 -4.10 5.61 -4.80
N LYS A 68 -5.16 5.52 -4.00
CA LYS A 68 -5.56 4.28 -3.33
C LYS A 68 -5.98 3.27 -4.40
N LEU A 69 -5.48 2.05 -4.27
CA LEU A 69 -5.96 0.91 -5.04
C LEU A 69 -6.99 0.13 -4.22
N GLU A 70 -8.02 -0.37 -4.88
CA GLU A 70 -8.87 -1.40 -4.31
C GLU A 70 -8.10 -2.71 -4.35
N LEU A 71 -7.63 -3.14 -3.18
CA LEU A 71 -6.93 -4.40 -3.03
C LEU A 71 -7.97 -5.53 -3.04
N LYS A 72 -7.72 -6.55 -3.87
CA LYS A 72 -8.49 -7.77 -3.87
C LYS A 72 -7.90 -8.76 -2.87
N MET A 73 -8.77 -9.54 -2.24
CA MET A 73 -8.36 -10.66 -1.40
C MET A 73 -8.56 -11.96 -2.18
N GLU A 74 -7.72 -12.93 -1.87
CA GLU A 74 -7.80 -14.29 -2.40
C GLU A 74 -7.84 -15.28 -1.24
N GLU A 75 -8.49 -16.43 -1.45
CA GLU A 75 -8.62 -17.46 -0.42
C GLU A 75 -7.33 -18.28 -0.31
N PHE A 76 -6.73 -18.29 0.88
CA PHE A 76 -5.53 -19.08 1.19
C PHE A 76 -5.79 -20.05 2.34
N PRO A 77 -5.17 -21.25 2.34
CA PRO A 77 -5.20 -22.14 3.49
C PRO A 77 -4.33 -21.55 4.61
N ILE A 78 -4.97 -21.16 5.70
CA ILE A 78 -4.31 -20.64 6.90
C ILE A 78 -4.41 -21.68 8.02
N PHE A 79 -3.27 -21.98 8.63
CA PHE A 79 -3.12 -23.01 9.65
C PHE A 79 -2.95 -22.37 11.03
N ASN A 80 -3.57 -22.97 12.04
CA ASN A 80 -3.26 -22.71 13.45
C ASN A 80 -2.79 -24.02 14.12
N GLU A 81 -2.54 -24.01 15.43
CA GLU A 81 -2.01 -25.18 16.15
C GLU A 81 -2.90 -26.44 16.09
N LYS A 82 -4.19 -26.30 15.75
CA LYS A 82 -5.18 -27.38 15.86
C LYS A 82 -5.91 -27.69 14.55
N GLU A 83 -6.10 -26.69 13.69
CA GLU A 83 -6.92 -26.78 12.50
C GLU A 83 -6.44 -25.84 11.40
N TRP A 84 -7.07 -25.94 10.23
CA TRP A 84 -6.86 -25.01 9.13
C TRP A 84 -8.21 -24.62 8.52
N SER A 85 -8.26 -23.44 7.91
CA SER A 85 -9.40 -22.96 7.14
C SER A 85 -8.94 -22.12 5.95
N LEU A 86 -9.79 -22.02 4.93
CA LEU A 86 -9.62 -21.01 3.89
C LEU A 86 -10.00 -19.65 4.47
N GLN A 87 -9.15 -18.66 4.26
CA GLN A 87 -9.37 -17.29 4.70
C GLN A 87 -9.04 -16.31 3.57
N PRO A 88 -9.80 -15.20 3.44
CA PRO A 88 -9.48 -14.15 2.49
C PRO A 88 -8.26 -13.37 2.96
N MET A 89 -7.22 -13.33 2.13
CA MET A 89 -5.95 -12.67 2.43
C MET A 89 -5.60 -11.65 1.34
N PHE A 90 -5.02 -10.52 1.74
CA PHE A 90 -4.31 -9.64 0.83
C PHE A 90 -3.01 -10.29 0.37
N VAL A 91 -2.75 -10.24 -0.93
CA VAL A 91 -1.58 -10.85 -1.56
C VAL A 91 -0.64 -9.77 -2.09
N ASP A 92 0.63 -9.87 -1.72
CA ASP A 92 1.69 -8.98 -2.21
C ASP A 92 2.81 -9.82 -2.84
N THR A 93 2.90 -9.79 -4.17
CA THR A 93 3.91 -10.52 -4.95
C THR A 93 5.10 -9.61 -5.25
N ASN A 94 6.29 -10.02 -4.81
CA ASN A 94 7.52 -9.25 -4.86
C ASN A 94 8.55 -10.00 -5.72
N PRO A 95 8.60 -9.78 -7.04
CA PRO A 95 9.55 -10.45 -7.93
C PRO A 95 10.98 -9.95 -7.70
N PHE A 96 11.94 -10.87 -7.78
CA PHE A 96 13.37 -10.58 -7.81
C PHE A 96 13.83 -10.45 -9.25
N ILE A 97 14.51 -9.33 -9.56
CA ILE A 97 14.97 -9.02 -10.92
C ILE A 97 16.50 -9.03 -10.96
N PHE A 98 17.09 -9.86 -11.82
CA PHE A 98 18.52 -9.87 -12.11
C PHE A 98 18.76 -9.55 -13.56
N ARG A 99 19.53 -8.48 -13.83
CA ARG A 99 19.86 -8.02 -15.19
C ARG A 99 18.63 -7.75 -16.08
N GLY A 100 17.48 -7.45 -15.49
CA GLY A 100 16.23 -7.18 -16.20
C GLY A 100 15.29 -8.38 -16.31
N GLU A 101 15.73 -9.56 -15.89
CA GLU A 101 14.93 -10.80 -15.93
C GLU A 101 14.42 -11.17 -14.54
N VAL A 102 13.24 -11.78 -14.46
CA VAL A 102 12.64 -12.25 -13.21
C VAL A 102 13.16 -13.66 -12.88
N ASP A 103 13.82 -13.82 -11.74
CA ASP A 103 14.37 -15.12 -11.29
C ASP A 103 13.64 -15.71 -10.06
N GLY A 104 12.42 -15.23 -9.80
CA GLY A 104 11.58 -15.71 -8.70
C GLY A 104 10.81 -14.59 -8.04
N ALA A 105 10.00 -14.92 -7.03
CA ALA A 105 9.26 -13.93 -6.26
C ALA A 105 9.07 -14.39 -4.81
N MET A 106 9.00 -13.40 -3.91
CA MET A 106 8.51 -13.59 -2.55
C MET A 106 7.03 -13.16 -2.50
N VAL A 107 6.16 -14.01 -2.01
CA VAL A 107 4.72 -13.70 -1.86
C VAL A 107 4.40 -13.56 -0.39
N ARG A 108 3.85 -12.41 -0.02
CA ARG A 108 3.39 -12.10 1.33
C ARG A 108 1.86 -12.13 1.39
N LEU A 109 1.34 -12.64 2.49
CA LEU A 109 -0.09 -12.70 2.80
C LEU A 109 -0.37 -11.85 4.05
N SER A 110 -1.49 -11.13 4.09
CA SER A 110 -1.92 -10.42 5.32
C SER A 110 -3.44 -10.36 5.41
N ASP A 111 -3.94 -10.35 6.65
CA ASP A 111 -5.35 -10.06 6.98
C ASP A 111 -5.66 -8.55 6.95
N SER A 112 -4.65 -7.72 6.70
CA SER A 112 -4.71 -6.26 6.64
C SER A 112 -4.17 -5.72 5.30
N PRO A 113 -4.67 -4.58 4.81
CA PRO A 113 -4.14 -3.92 3.61
C PRO A 113 -2.65 -3.56 3.67
N VAL A 114 -2.05 -3.52 4.87
CA VAL A 114 -0.62 -3.25 5.05
C VAL A 114 0.14 -4.58 5.20
N VAL A 115 0.59 -5.13 4.08
CA VAL A 115 1.10 -6.51 3.94
C VAL A 115 2.55 -6.71 4.44
N ASN A 116 2.98 -5.95 5.45
CA ASN A 116 4.33 -6.10 6.00
C ASN A 116 4.39 -7.27 7.01
N VAL A 117 5.52 -8.00 7.03
CA VAL A 117 5.71 -9.18 7.89
C VAL A 117 5.64 -8.82 9.38
N SER A 118 6.16 -7.66 9.77
CA SER A 118 6.14 -7.17 11.16
C SER A 118 4.73 -6.93 11.72
N SER A 119 3.71 -6.84 10.86
CA SER A 119 2.30 -6.63 11.22
C SER A 119 1.48 -7.92 11.20
N GLY A 120 2.13 -9.09 11.23
CA GLY A 120 1.46 -10.39 11.22
C GLY A 120 1.28 -10.98 9.82
N GLY A 121 1.93 -10.43 8.81
CA GLY A 121 1.93 -11.00 7.47
C GLY A 121 2.68 -12.34 7.40
N GLY A 122 2.11 -13.31 6.70
CA GLY A 122 2.73 -14.60 6.39
C GLY A 122 3.42 -14.59 5.02
N GLU A 123 4.10 -15.70 4.68
CA GLU A 123 4.71 -15.93 3.38
C GLU A 123 4.16 -17.22 2.76
N THR A 124 4.07 -17.27 1.44
CA THR A 124 3.64 -18.47 0.70
C THR A 124 4.54 -18.73 -0.52
N GLY A 125 4.47 -19.94 -1.03
CA GLY A 125 5.25 -20.35 -2.21
C GLY A 125 4.76 -19.68 -3.48
N PHE A 126 5.70 -19.28 -4.34
CA PHE A 126 5.44 -18.80 -5.69
C PHE A 126 5.81 -19.90 -6.70
N PHE A 127 4.84 -20.34 -7.49
CA PHE A 127 5.03 -21.36 -8.51
C PHE A 127 4.57 -20.82 -9.86
N VAL A 128 5.45 -20.87 -10.85
CA VAL A 128 5.10 -20.65 -12.25
C VAL A 128 4.81 -22.03 -12.84
N LEU A 129 3.58 -22.24 -13.30
CA LEU A 129 3.21 -23.47 -13.98
C LEU A 129 3.58 -23.31 -15.46
N GLU A 130 4.30 -24.29 -16.00
CA GLU A 130 4.46 -24.44 -17.45
C GLU A 130 3.22 -25.15 -18.01
N ASP A 131 2.81 -24.78 -19.22
CA ASP A 131 1.73 -25.45 -19.95
C ASP A 131 2.11 -26.89 -20.35
#